data_AF-A0A5C6EUD8-F1
#
_entry.id   AF-A0A5C6EUD8-F1
#
_cell.length_a   1.000
_cell.length_b   1.000
_cell.length_c   1.000
_cell.angle_alpha   90.00
_cell.angle_beta   90.00
_cell.angle_gamma   90.00
#
_symmetry.space_group_name_H-M   'P 1'
#
loop_
_entity.id
_entity.type
_entity.pdbx_description
1 polymer ?
#
loop_
_entity_poly.entity_id
_entity_poly.type
_entity_poly.pdbx_seq_one_letter_code
_entity_poly.pdbx_strand_id
1 'polypeptide(L)'
;MAVLAELTGRAELVKAKVLSPEQDQIAEDAGTPIGEHIEAFVEYQRQKRTGKKRIDAYDSKLRESPAVCGFSRLSTISIESWLNRDLS
;
A
#
# COMPACT_ATOMS: atom_id res chain seq x y z
N MET A 1 -19.23 13.94 7.52
CA MET A 1 -18.82 14.52 6.22
C MET A 1 -17.32 14.86 6.22
N ALA A 2 -16.43 13.93 6.60
CA ALA A 2 -14.99 14.22 6.67
C ALA A 2 -14.29 13.80 5.36
N VAL A 3 -14.52 12.57 4.92
CA VAL A 3 -13.94 12.00 3.69
C VAL A 3 -14.27 12.82 2.45
N LEU A 4 -15.53 13.28 2.32
CA LEU A 4 -15.95 14.04 1.14
C LEU A 4 -15.31 15.44 1.06
N ALA A 5 -15.08 16.06 2.22
CA ALA A 5 -14.38 17.36 2.30
C ALA A 5 -12.88 17.20 2.00
N GLU A 6 -12.27 16.12 2.48
CA GLU A 6 -10.88 15.77 2.20
C GLU A 6 -10.64 15.50 0.70
N LEU A 7 -11.49 14.68 0.08
CA LEU A 7 -11.43 14.39 -1.36
C LEU A 7 -11.59 15.65 -2.21
N THR A 8 -12.49 16.55 -1.79
CA THR A 8 -12.70 17.85 -2.46
C THR A 8 -11.46 18.73 -2.33
N GLY A 9 -10.83 18.76 -1.16
CA GLY A 9 -9.58 19.50 -0.94
C GLY A 9 -8.43 19.00 -1.82
N ARG A 10 -8.25 17.68 -1.92
CA ARG A 10 -7.22 17.06 -2.78
C ARG A 10 -7.47 17.36 -4.26
N ALA A 11 -8.72 17.26 -4.72
CA ALA A 11 -9.09 17.60 -6.09
C ALA A 11 -8.78 19.07 -6.46
N GLU A 12 -9.02 20.01 -5.54
CA GLU A 12 -8.68 21.43 -5.77
C GLU A 12 -7.16 21.66 -5.82
N LEU A 13 -6.35 20.92 -5.06
CA LEU A 13 -4.88 21.00 -5.14
C LEU A 13 -4.33 20.51 -6.48
N VAL A 14 -4.91 19.43 -7.02
CA VAL A 14 -4.57 18.91 -8.36
C VAL A 14 -5.00 19.90 -9.45
N LYS A 15 -6.22 20.44 -9.35
CA LYS A 15 -6.74 21.45 -10.27
C LYS A 15 -5.90 22.74 -10.26
N ALA A 16 -5.39 23.12 -9.10
CA ALA A 16 -4.47 24.25 -8.93
C ALA A 16 -3.04 23.98 -9.42
N LYS A 17 -2.74 22.76 -9.92
CA LYS A 17 -1.41 22.30 -10.35
C LYS A 17 -0.36 22.34 -9.24
N VAL A 18 -0.79 22.33 -7.98
CA VAL A 18 0.09 22.25 -6.80
C VAL A 18 0.58 20.82 -6.61
N LEU A 19 -0.25 19.83 -6.96
CA LEU A 19 0.07 18.41 -7.04
C LEU A 19 -0.27 17.89 -8.44
N SER A 20 0.57 17.04 -9.02
CA SER A 20 0.16 16.26 -10.19
C SER A 20 -0.80 15.13 -9.75
N PRO A 21 -1.66 14.63 -10.66
CA PRO A 21 -2.51 13.47 -10.37
C PRO A 21 -1.71 12.24 -9.89
N GLU A 22 -0.52 12.04 -10.47
CA GLU A 22 0.37 10.94 -10.09
C GLU A 22 0.93 11.12 -8.66
N GLN A 23 1.29 12.33 -8.27
CA GLN A 23 1.78 12.63 -6.92
C GLN A 23 0.69 12.49 -5.87
N ASP A 24 -0.53 12.88 -6.20
CA ASP A 24 -1.70 12.71 -5.32
C ASP A 24 -2.01 11.23 -5.10
N GLN A 25 -1.94 10.41 -6.15
CA GLN A 25 -2.09 8.96 -6.05
C GLN A 25 -0.97 8.31 -5.20
N ILE A 26 0.28 8.72 -5.40
CA ILE A 26 1.41 8.22 -4.59
C ILE A 26 1.23 8.58 -3.11
N ALA A 27 0.75 9.79 -2.80
CA ALA A 27 0.51 10.22 -1.43
C ALA A 27 -0.60 9.40 -0.77
N GLU A 28 -1.67 9.07 -1.51
CA GLU A 28 -2.73 8.19 -1.06
C GLU A 28 -2.21 6.78 -0.76
N ASP A 29 -1.52 6.16 -1.73
CA ASP A 29 -0.97 4.82 -1.59
C ASP A 29 0.03 4.73 -0.42
N ALA A 30 0.82 5.80 -0.20
CA ALA A 30 1.77 5.92 0.91
C ALA A 30 1.08 6.00 2.28
N GLY A 31 -0.09 6.65 2.34
CA GLY A 31 -0.90 6.79 3.56
C GLY A 31 -1.71 5.54 3.91
N THR A 32 -2.05 4.73 2.91
CA THR A 32 -2.84 3.50 3.05
C THR A 32 -2.08 2.45 3.88
N PRO A 33 -2.73 1.84 4.89
CA PRO A 33 -2.16 0.74 5.66
C PRO A 33 -1.73 -0.42 4.75
N ILE A 34 -0.59 -1.04 5.05
CA ILE A 34 -0.07 -2.17 4.26
C ILE A 34 -1.05 -3.35 4.21
N GLY A 35 -1.87 -3.53 5.26
CA GLY A 35 -2.91 -4.56 5.30
C GLY A 35 -3.96 -4.38 4.21
N GLU A 36 -4.36 -3.14 3.91
CA GLU A 36 -5.34 -2.83 2.87
C GLU A 36 -4.78 -3.13 1.47
N HIS A 37 -3.49 -2.85 1.25
CA HIS A 37 -2.77 -3.24 0.03
C HIS A 37 -2.72 -4.77 -0.15
N ILE A 38 -2.46 -5.51 0.93
CA ILE A 38 -2.42 -6.99 0.90
C ILE A 38 -3.80 -7.56 0.58
N GLU A 39 -4.86 -7.02 1.18
CA GLU A 39 -6.24 -7.44 0.92
C GLU A 39 -6.64 -7.19 -0.53
N ALA A 40 -6.35 -5.99 -1.06
CA ALA A 40 -6.59 -5.66 -2.47
C ALA A 40 -5.84 -6.62 -3.42
N PHE A 41 -4.58 -6.96 -3.10
CA PHE A 41 -3.80 -7.91 -3.89
C PHE A 41 -4.36 -9.34 -3.85
N VAL A 42 -4.75 -9.82 -2.67
CA VAL A 42 -5.36 -11.16 -2.51
C VAL A 42 -6.67 -11.25 -3.28
N GLU A 43 -7.50 -10.21 -3.21
CA GLU A 43 -8.77 -10.16 -3.93
C GLU A 43 -8.56 -10.12 -5.45
N TYR A 44 -7.60 -9.33 -5.94
CA TYR A 44 -7.18 -9.36 -7.34
C TYR A 44 -6.78 -10.78 -7.79
N GLN A 45 -6.02 -11.51 -6.96
CA GLN A 45 -5.59 -12.87 -7.30
C GLN A 45 -6.75 -13.87 -7.31
N ARG A 46 -7.76 -13.69 -6.46
CA ARG A 46 -9.01 -14.47 -6.49
C ARG A 46 -9.77 -14.23 -7.79
N GLN A 47 -9.91 -12.97 -8.20
CA GLN A 47 -10.57 -12.59 -9.46
C GLN A 47 -9.83 -13.15 -10.68
N LYS A 48 -8.49 -13.19 -10.63
CA LYS A 48 -7.64 -13.82 -11.64
C LYS A 48 -7.71 -15.35 -11.67
N ARG A 49 -8.50 -15.97 -10.78
CA ARG A 49 -8.62 -17.43 -10.61
C ARG A 49 -7.29 -18.11 -10.28
N THR A 50 -6.42 -17.41 -9.56
CA THR A 50 -5.19 -18.01 -9.02
C THR A 50 -5.56 -19.18 -8.10
N GLY A 51 -4.83 -20.29 -8.18
CA GLY A 51 -5.12 -21.46 -7.36
C GLY A 51 -5.07 -21.14 -5.86
N LYS A 52 -6.04 -21.62 -5.08
CA LYS A 52 -6.21 -21.32 -3.65
C LYS A 52 -4.91 -21.45 -2.84
N LYS A 53 -4.16 -22.54 -3.03
CA LYS A 53 -2.87 -22.75 -2.34
C LYS A 53 -1.86 -21.63 -2.58
N ARG A 54 -1.84 -21.03 -3.77
CA ARG A 54 -0.94 -19.91 -4.09
C ARG A 54 -1.42 -18.62 -3.44
N ILE A 55 -2.74 -18.40 -3.39
CA ILE A 55 -3.34 -17.25 -2.70
C ILE A 55 -3.01 -17.32 -1.20
N ASP A 56 -3.20 -18.48 -0.57
CA ASP A 56 -2.91 -18.67 0.85
C ASP A 56 -1.42 -18.48 1.16
N ALA A 57 -0.54 -18.92 0.25
CA ALA A 57 0.90 -18.69 0.36
C ALA A 57 1.28 -17.21 0.20
N TYR A 58 0.64 -16.48 -0.72
CA TYR A 58 0.84 -15.04 -0.87
C TYR A 58 0.38 -14.29 0.38
N ASP A 59 -0.83 -14.57 0.87
CA ASP A 59 -1.38 -13.92 2.07
C ASP A 59 -0.50 -14.16 3.30
N SER A 60 -0.08 -15.41 3.52
CA SER A 60 0.80 -15.75 4.65
C SER A 60 2.14 -15.00 4.59
N LYS A 61 2.84 -15.04 3.45
CA LYS A 61 4.14 -14.37 3.31
C LYS A 61 4.03 -12.85 3.41
N LEU A 62 3.01 -12.28 2.77
CA LEU A 62 2.81 -10.83 2.75
C LEU A 62 2.39 -10.29 4.11
N ARG A 63 1.77 -11.10 4.99
CA ARG A 63 1.45 -10.71 6.37
C ARG A 63 2.60 -10.94 7.34
N GLU A 64 3.48 -11.91 7.05
CA GLU A 64 4.68 -12.19 7.85
C GLU A 64 5.70 -11.06 7.78
N SER A 65 5.99 -10.55 6.58
CA SER A 65 7.03 -9.52 6.42
C SER A 65 6.74 -8.21 7.17
N PRO A 66 5.53 -7.62 7.14
CA PRO A 66 5.18 -6.46 7.95
C PRO A 66 5.26 -6.73 9.45
N ALA A 67 4.89 -7.94 9.90
CA ALA A 67 4.95 -8.32 11.31
C ALA A 67 6.40 -8.43 11.83
N VAL A 68 7.31 -8.94 11.00
CA VAL A 68 8.74 -9.10 11.34
C VAL A 68 9.51 -7.78 11.22
N CYS A 69 9.11 -6.92 10.30
CA CYS A 69 9.80 -5.66 10.01
C CYS A 69 9.17 -4.43 10.69
N GLY A 70 7.97 -4.54 11.26
CA GLY A 70 7.30 -3.46 11.99
C GLY A 70 6.72 -2.35 11.10
N PHE A 71 6.59 -2.59 9.79
CA PHE A 71 6.04 -1.60 8.86
C PHE A 71 4.52 -1.65 8.86
N SER A 72 3.87 -0.50 9.07
CA SER A 72 2.41 -0.38 9.05
C SER A 72 1.88 0.26 7.76
N ARG A 73 2.74 0.99 7.03
CA ARG A 73 2.42 1.73 5.79
C ARG A 73 3.57 1.70 4.80
N LEU A 74 3.29 1.90 3.51
CA LEU A 74 4.35 1.99 2.49
C LEU A 74 5.34 3.13 2.78
N SER A 75 4.87 4.25 3.32
CA SER A 75 5.73 5.37 3.71
C SER A 75 6.76 5.04 4.80
N THR A 76 6.54 3.98 5.57
CA THR A 76 7.43 3.54 6.65
C THR A 76 8.49 2.56 6.19
N ILE A 77 8.39 2.06 4.96
CA ILE A 77 9.36 1.13 4.38
C ILE A 77 10.59 1.94 3.95
N SER A 78 11.67 1.84 4.71
CA SER A 78 12.99 2.26 4.24
C SER A 78 13.67 1.11 3.52
N ILE A 79 13.84 1.24 2.20
CA ILE A 79 14.51 0.24 1.36
C ILE A 79 15.96 0.01 1.85
N GLU A 80 16.65 1.07 2.28
CA GLU A 80 18.01 0.96 2.83
C GLU A 80 18.05 0.13 4.11
N SER A 81 17.08 0.31 5.01
CA SER A 81 16.98 -0.50 6.24
C SER A 81 16.68 -1.97 5.95
N TRP A 82 15.97 -2.24 4.85
CA TRP A 82 15.58 -3.57 4.42
C TRP A 82 16.77 -4.32 3.79
N LEU A 83 17.48 -3.67 2.87
CA LEU A 83 18.65 -4.23 2.18
C LEU A 83 19.82 -4.51 3.13
N ASN A 84 20.01 -3.67 4.15
CA ASN A 84 21.09 -3.86 5.13
C ASN A 84 20.82 -5.01 6.13
N ARG A 85 19.58 -5.50 6.26
CA ARG A 85 19.22 -6.55 7.21
C ARG A 85 19.40 -7.96 6.66
N ASP A 86 19.33 -8.14 5.34
CA ASP A 86 19.58 -9.43 4.66
C ASP A 86 21.09 -9.75 4.50
N LEU A 87 21.97 -8.82 4.90
CA LEU A 87 23.43 -8.94 4.82
C LEU A 87 24.13 -9.17 6.18
N SER A 88 23.37 -9.42 7.25
CA SER A 88 23.88 -9.77 8.59
C SER A 88 23.32 -11.10 9.08
#